data_AF-A0A859IF02-F1
#
_entry.id   AF-A0A859IF02-F1
#
_cell.length_a   1.000
_cell.length_b   1.000
_cell.length_c   1.000
_cell.angle_alpha   90.00
_cell.angle_beta   90.00
_cell.angle_gamma   90.00
#
_symmetry.space_group_name_H-M   'P 1'
#
loop_
_entity.id
_entity.type
_entity.pdbx_description
1 polymer ?
#
loop_
_entity_poly.entity_id
_entity_poly.type
_entity_poly.pdbx_seq_one_letter_code
_entity_poly.pdbx_strand_id
1 'polypeptide(L)'
;MIEKTFIVGKDAALEESIERFQTKLKELGFNIEEASWLNPVPNVWSVHIRDVDCPQCFSNGKGASKKAALASALGEYFERLSTNYFWADFYLGREIAEGEFVHYPNEKWFPIENETELPEGILDPFLHDYFNPNGELTPEFLVDLQSSNSERGIVALPYIRQSDGHTVYIPQSIIGNLFVSNGMSAGNTKNEARVQGLSEVFERFIKNRIITEAISLPEIPQCIIDGSVIKTPMNRFYL
;
A
#
# COMPACT_ATOMS: atom_id res chain seq x y z
N MET A 1 -33.10 -12.12 6.58
CA MET A 1 -32.23 -11.50 5.56
C MET A 1 -30.99 -10.99 6.27
N ILE A 2 -29.80 -11.27 5.74
CA ILE A 2 -28.55 -10.69 6.26
C ILE A 2 -28.59 -9.18 5.98
N GLU A 3 -28.27 -8.36 6.97
CA GLU A 3 -28.17 -6.91 6.86
C GLU A 3 -27.12 -6.53 5.81
N LYS A 4 -27.40 -5.55 4.94
CA LYS A 4 -26.44 -5.03 3.96
C LYS A 4 -26.25 -3.53 4.14
N THR A 5 -25.03 -3.14 4.44
CA THR A 5 -24.64 -1.75 4.69
C THR A 5 -23.76 -1.24 3.57
N PHE A 6 -24.23 -0.25 2.81
CA PHE A 6 -23.47 0.42 1.76
C PHE A 6 -22.95 1.78 2.26
N ILE A 7 -21.68 2.07 2.01
CA ILE A 7 -21.06 3.36 2.33
C ILE A 7 -20.54 4.02 1.04
N VAL A 8 -20.43 5.34 1.06
CA VAL A 8 -20.00 6.14 -0.10
C VAL A 8 -18.61 5.70 -0.56
N GLY A 9 -18.45 5.52 -1.87
CA GLY A 9 -17.17 5.17 -2.49
C GLY A 9 -16.77 3.70 -2.40
N LYS A 10 -17.68 2.80 -1.96
CA LYS A 10 -17.48 1.35 -1.95
C LYS A 10 -18.44 0.64 -2.90
N ASP A 11 -17.92 -0.33 -3.64
CA ASP A 11 -18.62 -1.08 -4.68
C ASP A 11 -19.29 -2.36 -4.14
N ALA A 12 -19.20 -2.63 -2.83
CA ALA A 12 -19.86 -3.75 -2.17
C ALA A 12 -20.35 -3.36 -0.77
N ALA A 13 -21.29 -4.14 -0.23
CA ALA A 13 -21.73 -3.99 1.15
C ALA A 13 -20.61 -4.40 2.13
N LEU A 14 -20.55 -3.74 3.29
CA LEU A 14 -19.51 -4.01 4.30
C LEU A 14 -19.48 -5.48 4.73
N GLU A 15 -20.65 -6.08 4.92
CA GLU A 15 -20.81 -7.47 5.33
C GLU A 15 -20.24 -8.44 4.28
N GLU A 16 -20.48 -8.15 2.99
CA GLU A 16 -19.96 -8.94 1.88
C GLU A 16 -18.43 -8.82 1.76
N SER A 17 -17.88 -7.60 1.95
CA SER A 17 -16.44 -7.38 1.99
C SER A 17 -15.78 -8.17 3.12
N ILE A 18 -16.32 -8.07 4.35
CA ILE A 18 -15.78 -8.75 5.53
C ILE A 18 -15.79 -10.27 5.34
N GLU A 19 -16.94 -10.84 4.98
CA GLU A 19 -17.09 -12.29 4.77
C GLU A 19 -16.12 -12.80 3.71
N ARG A 20 -16.05 -12.10 2.56
CA ARG A 20 -15.16 -12.48 1.46
C ARG A 20 -13.69 -12.39 1.87
N PHE A 21 -13.27 -11.33 2.55
CA PHE A 21 -11.88 -11.17 2.94
C PHE A 21 -11.47 -12.19 4.01
N GLN A 22 -12.29 -12.40 5.05
CA GLN A 22 -12.02 -13.41 6.08
C GLN A 22 -11.95 -14.82 5.48
N THR A 23 -12.87 -15.15 4.58
CA THR A 23 -12.89 -16.45 3.90
C THR A 23 -11.61 -16.66 3.10
N LYS A 24 -11.22 -15.68 2.27
CA LYS A 24 -10.00 -15.77 1.46
C LYS A 24 -8.72 -15.86 2.30
N LEU A 25 -8.61 -15.10 3.38
CA LEU A 25 -7.43 -15.18 4.27
C LEU A 25 -7.31 -16.59 4.86
N LYS A 26 -8.43 -17.17 5.32
CA LYS A 26 -8.45 -18.54 5.83
C LYS A 26 -8.12 -19.57 4.76
N GLU A 27 -8.63 -19.42 3.54
CA GLU A 27 -8.30 -20.29 2.41
C GLU A 27 -6.82 -20.24 2.03
N LEU A 28 -6.18 -19.07 2.19
CA LEU A 28 -4.75 -18.86 2.00
C LEU A 28 -3.91 -19.34 3.21
N GLY A 29 -4.54 -19.80 4.29
CA GLY A 29 -3.87 -20.31 5.49
C GLY A 29 -3.50 -19.26 6.54
N PHE A 30 -3.97 -18.01 6.41
CA PHE A 30 -3.74 -16.96 7.41
C PHE A 30 -4.77 -17.05 8.54
N ASN A 31 -4.29 -17.06 9.79
CA ASN A 31 -5.13 -17.14 10.98
C ASN A 31 -5.24 -15.77 11.65
N ILE A 32 -6.18 -14.95 11.17
CA ILE A 32 -6.30 -13.55 11.62
C ILE A 32 -7.19 -13.41 12.85
N GLU A 33 -6.69 -12.74 13.88
CA GLU A 33 -7.44 -12.33 15.06
C GLU A 33 -7.65 -10.82 15.15
N GLU A 34 -8.78 -10.40 15.74
CA GLU A 34 -9.06 -9.01 16.09
C GLU A 34 -8.53 -8.71 17.50
N ALA A 35 -7.30 -8.19 17.59
CA ALA A 35 -6.61 -8.08 18.87
C ALA A 35 -7.11 -6.94 19.77
N SER A 36 -7.49 -5.79 19.20
CA SER A 36 -8.02 -4.67 20.00
C SER A 36 -8.96 -3.77 19.20
N TRP A 37 -9.96 -3.22 19.90
CA TRP A 37 -10.99 -2.36 19.36
C TRP A 37 -11.06 -1.04 20.13
N LEU A 38 -11.21 0.07 19.41
CA LEU A 38 -11.42 1.39 20.00
C LEU A 38 -12.62 2.08 19.36
N ASN A 39 -13.34 2.86 20.17
CA ASN A 39 -14.41 3.77 19.78
C ASN A 39 -14.34 5.04 20.64
N PRO A 40 -13.33 5.91 20.44
CA PRO A 40 -13.05 7.03 21.34
C PRO A 40 -14.14 8.11 21.34
N VAL A 41 -14.85 8.28 20.23
CA VAL A 41 -15.95 9.23 20.04
C VAL A 41 -16.99 8.64 19.09
N PRO A 42 -18.26 9.09 19.13
CA PRO A 42 -19.28 8.63 18.20
C PRO A 42 -18.79 8.72 16.74
N ASN A 43 -19.10 7.69 15.96
CA ASN A 43 -18.73 7.57 14.55
C ASN A 43 -17.23 7.51 14.27
N VAL A 44 -16.39 7.14 15.24
CA VAL A 44 -14.95 6.93 15.03
C VAL A 44 -14.55 5.60 15.65
N TRP A 45 -14.28 4.61 14.80
CA TRP A 45 -13.88 3.27 15.19
C TRP A 45 -12.50 2.95 14.63
N SER A 46 -11.73 2.17 15.39
CA SER A 46 -10.54 1.50 14.88
C SER A 46 -10.42 0.09 15.42
N VAL A 47 -9.72 -0.76 14.68
CA VAL A 47 -9.38 -2.13 15.06
C VAL A 47 -7.95 -2.44 14.67
N HIS A 48 -7.25 -3.17 15.53
CA HIS A 48 -5.98 -3.81 15.20
C HIS A 48 -6.22 -5.30 14.94
N ILE A 49 -5.78 -5.79 13.78
CA ILE A 49 -5.83 -7.21 13.44
C ILE A 49 -4.43 -7.72 13.13
N ARG A 50 -4.16 -8.99 13.42
CA ARG A 50 -2.87 -9.63 13.16
C ARG A 50 -3.00 -11.11 12.88
N ASP A 51 -1.98 -11.69 12.27
CA ASP A 51 -1.83 -13.14 12.23
C ASP A 51 -1.44 -13.69 13.62
N VAL A 52 -2.11 -14.75 14.05
CA VAL A 52 -1.77 -15.50 15.26
C VAL A 52 -0.43 -16.20 15.10
N ASP A 53 -0.15 -16.72 13.90
CA ASP A 53 1.04 -17.53 13.61
C ASP A 53 2.28 -16.65 13.30
N CYS A 54 2.05 -15.38 12.92
CA CYS A 54 3.09 -14.38 12.72
C CYS A 54 2.63 -12.98 13.19
N PRO A 55 2.74 -12.65 14.49
CA PRO A 55 2.22 -11.39 15.03
C PRO A 55 2.84 -10.11 14.44
N GLN A 56 3.97 -10.20 13.74
CA GLN A 56 4.58 -9.10 12.98
C GLN A 56 3.75 -8.73 11.74
N CYS A 57 2.92 -9.64 11.22
CA CYS A 57 1.98 -9.38 10.14
C CYS A 57 0.67 -8.84 10.73
N PHE A 58 0.50 -7.52 10.73
CA PHE A 58 -0.67 -6.85 11.28
C PHE A 58 -1.09 -5.65 10.44
N SER A 59 -2.34 -5.25 10.59
CA SER A 59 -2.87 -4.04 9.96
C SER A 59 -3.87 -3.35 10.87
N ASN A 60 -4.18 -2.09 10.58
CA ASN A 60 -5.14 -1.32 11.35
C ASN A 60 -6.29 -0.85 10.45
N GLY A 61 -7.49 -1.00 10.95
CA GLY A 61 -8.70 -0.51 10.31
C GLY A 61 -9.20 0.75 10.95
N LYS A 62 -9.76 1.65 10.15
CA LYS A 62 -10.47 2.86 10.61
C LYS A 62 -11.79 3.01 9.88
N GLY A 63 -12.82 3.51 10.57
CA GLY A 63 -14.12 3.70 9.94
C GLY A 63 -15.16 4.39 10.83
N ALA A 64 -16.28 4.79 10.21
CA ALA A 64 -17.37 5.44 10.93
C ALA A 64 -18.26 4.47 11.73
N SER A 65 -18.05 3.17 11.56
CA SER A 65 -18.75 2.10 12.27
C SER A 65 -17.80 0.93 12.53
N LYS A 66 -18.18 0.03 13.43
CA LYS A 66 -17.41 -1.18 13.74
C LYS A 66 -17.14 -2.02 12.47
N LYS A 67 -18.18 -2.29 11.66
CA LYS A 67 -18.05 -3.03 10.39
C LYS A 67 -17.14 -2.31 9.39
N ALA A 68 -17.23 -0.98 9.27
CA ALA A 68 -16.38 -0.23 8.37
C ALA A 68 -14.90 -0.29 8.77
N ALA A 69 -14.60 -0.22 10.08
CA ALA A 69 -13.24 -0.40 10.57
C ALA A 69 -12.71 -1.82 10.31
N LEU A 70 -13.52 -2.88 10.53
CA LEU A 70 -13.08 -4.25 10.23
C LEU A 70 -12.81 -4.46 8.73
N ALA A 71 -13.72 -4.01 7.86
CA ALA A 71 -13.53 -4.08 6.41
C ALA A 71 -12.27 -3.32 5.97
N SER A 72 -11.98 -2.17 6.59
CA SER A 72 -10.75 -1.40 6.36
C SER A 72 -9.50 -2.16 6.79
N ALA A 73 -9.49 -2.80 7.95
CA ALA A 73 -8.34 -3.57 8.42
C ALA A 73 -8.06 -4.76 7.51
N LEU A 74 -9.08 -5.53 7.17
CA LEU A 74 -8.96 -6.69 6.27
C LEU A 74 -8.51 -6.27 4.87
N GLY A 75 -9.02 -5.13 4.37
CA GLY A 75 -8.55 -4.53 3.12
C GLY A 75 -7.07 -4.17 3.17
N GLU A 76 -6.63 -3.46 4.22
CA GLU A 76 -5.21 -3.15 4.42
C GLU A 76 -4.36 -4.41 4.55
N TYR A 77 -4.85 -5.47 5.20
CA TYR A 77 -4.14 -6.75 5.27
C TYR A 77 -3.90 -7.35 3.87
N PHE A 78 -4.95 -7.38 3.02
CA PHE A 78 -4.80 -7.83 1.62
C PHE A 78 -3.87 -6.93 0.80
N GLU A 79 -3.93 -5.62 1.02
CA GLU A 79 -3.03 -4.67 0.39
C GLU A 79 -1.57 -5.03 0.70
N ARG A 80 -1.21 -5.18 1.98
CA ARG A 80 0.16 -5.47 2.41
C ARG A 80 0.63 -6.88 2.05
N LEU A 81 -0.27 -7.87 2.09
CA LEU A 81 0.03 -9.21 1.57
C LEU A 81 0.34 -9.18 0.08
N SER A 82 -0.51 -8.51 -0.70
CA SER A 82 -0.41 -8.53 -2.17
C SER A 82 0.80 -7.77 -2.70
N THR A 83 1.39 -6.89 -1.88
CA THR A 83 2.59 -6.12 -2.20
C THR A 83 3.85 -6.64 -1.53
N ASN A 84 3.77 -7.79 -0.84
CA ASN A 84 4.84 -8.36 -0.01
C ASN A 84 5.37 -7.40 1.08
N TYR A 85 4.58 -6.37 1.46
CA TYR A 85 5.08 -5.27 2.28
C TYR A 85 5.38 -5.65 3.73
N PHE A 86 4.77 -6.72 4.26
CA PHE A 86 5.14 -7.25 5.58
C PHE A 86 6.61 -7.70 5.65
N TRP A 87 7.21 -8.02 4.50
CA TRP A 87 8.56 -8.52 4.40
C TRP A 87 9.55 -7.51 3.78
N ALA A 88 9.11 -6.28 3.52
CA ALA A 88 9.89 -5.25 2.82
C ALA A 88 11.18 -4.84 3.54
N ASP A 89 11.26 -5.06 4.86
CA ASP A 89 12.41 -4.68 5.69
C ASP A 89 13.32 -5.87 6.04
N PHE A 90 13.11 -7.04 5.43
CA PHE A 90 13.83 -8.27 5.78
C PHE A 90 14.53 -8.89 4.58
N TYR A 91 15.73 -9.42 4.84
CA TYR A 91 16.34 -10.44 3.98
C TYR A 91 15.61 -11.77 4.18
N LEU A 92 15.23 -12.44 3.08
CA LEU A 92 14.36 -13.63 3.10
C LEU A 92 15.14 -14.95 3.14
N GLY A 93 16.46 -14.88 3.18
CA GLY A 93 17.31 -16.05 3.22
C GLY A 93 17.67 -16.59 1.85
N ARG A 94 18.72 -17.43 1.84
CA ARG A 94 19.35 -17.93 0.61
C ARG A 94 18.40 -18.76 -0.24
N GLU A 95 17.57 -19.59 0.40
CA GLU A 95 16.62 -20.46 -0.30
C GLU A 95 15.63 -19.66 -1.16
N ILE A 96 15.12 -18.54 -0.65
CA ILE A 96 14.26 -17.64 -1.43
C ILE A 96 15.07 -16.90 -2.49
N ALA A 97 16.24 -16.37 -2.14
CA ALA A 97 17.10 -15.61 -3.05
C ALA A 97 17.54 -16.42 -4.30
N GLU A 98 17.73 -17.74 -4.15
CA GLU A 98 18.09 -18.69 -5.21
C GLU A 98 16.86 -19.40 -5.83
N GLY A 99 15.65 -19.13 -5.33
CA GLY A 99 14.41 -19.73 -5.80
C GLY A 99 13.98 -19.28 -7.20
N GLU A 100 12.90 -19.88 -7.74
CA GLU A 100 12.38 -19.55 -9.08
C GLU A 100 12.07 -18.05 -9.22
N PHE A 101 11.45 -17.46 -8.20
CA PHE A 101 11.21 -16.02 -8.06
C PHE A 101 11.35 -15.61 -6.59
N VAL A 102 11.64 -14.34 -6.33
CA VAL A 102 11.75 -13.75 -4.98
C VAL A 102 10.48 -12.99 -4.60
N HIS A 103 9.99 -12.12 -5.49
CA HIS A 103 8.85 -11.23 -5.26
C HIS A 103 7.59 -11.73 -5.98
N TYR A 104 7.67 -11.93 -7.29
CA TYR A 104 6.54 -12.39 -8.10
C TYR A 104 6.99 -13.25 -9.28
N PRO A 105 6.18 -14.21 -9.77
CA PRO A 105 6.52 -15.01 -10.95
C PRO A 105 6.75 -14.21 -12.24
N ASN A 106 6.26 -12.97 -12.31
CA ASN A 106 6.42 -12.07 -13.46
C ASN A 106 7.49 -10.99 -13.23
N GLU A 107 8.28 -11.08 -12.16
CA GLU A 107 9.47 -10.26 -11.97
C GLU A 107 10.50 -10.54 -13.07
N LYS A 108 11.40 -9.60 -13.29
CA LYS A 108 12.50 -9.79 -14.24
C LYS A 108 13.82 -9.45 -13.58
N TRP A 109 14.79 -10.34 -13.77
CA TRP A 109 16.16 -10.17 -13.32
C TRP A 109 17.01 -9.62 -14.46
N PHE A 110 17.79 -8.59 -14.16
CA PHE A 110 18.71 -7.94 -15.07
C PHE A 110 20.13 -8.15 -14.55
N PRO A 111 20.95 -8.97 -15.25
CA PRO A 111 22.33 -9.22 -14.84
C PRO A 111 23.15 -7.93 -14.77
N ILE A 112 24.09 -7.87 -13.83
CA ILE A 112 25.03 -6.76 -13.71
C ILE A 112 26.27 -7.12 -14.55
N GLU A 113 26.34 -6.58 -15.77
CA GLU A 113 27.47 -6.81 -16.68
C GLU A 113 28.58 -5.75 -16.54
N ASN A 114 28.22 -4.56 -16.05
CA ASN A 114 29.11 -3.43 -15.79
C ASN A 114 28.78 -2.84 -14.41
N GLU A 115 29.76 -2.68 -13.53
CA GLU A 115 29.55 -2.15 -12.17
C GLU A 115 29.22 -0.65 -12.13
N THR A 116 29.37 0.06 -13.25
CA THR A 116 29.16 1.51 -13.36
C THR A 116 27.99 1.91 -14.25
N GLU A 117 27.45 0.99 -15.04
CA GLU A 117 26.37 1.27 -15.99
C GLU A 117 25.13 0.43 -15.67
N LEU A 118 23.97 1.08 -15.67
CA LEU A 118 22.70 0.40 -15.43
C LEU A 118 22.32 -0.51 -16.62
N PRO A 119 21.78 -1.71 -16.38
CA PRO A 119 21.35 -2.61 -17.45
C PRO A 119 20.30 -1.98 -18.36
N GLU A 120 20.32 -2.29 -19.66
CA GLU A 120 19.25 -1.88 -20.56
C GLU A 120 17.91 -2.56 -20.20
N GLY A 121 16.82 -1.79 -20.28
CA GLY A 121 15.45 -2.30 -20.13
C GLY A 121 14.88 -2.26 -18.71
N ILE A 122 15.64 -1.75 -17.72
CA ILE A 122 15.05 -1.20 -16.49
C ILE A 122 14.75 0.28 -16.68
N LEU A 123 13.70 0.75 -16.00
CA LEU A 123 13.20 2.12 -16.07
C LEU A 123 12.80 2.53 -17.51
N ASP A 124 12.23 3.71 -17.63
CA ASP A 124 12.06 4.40 -18.92
C ASP A 124 12.94 5.67 -18.90
N PRO A 125 13.12 6.38 -20.04
CA PRO A 125 13.99 7.55 -20.08
C PRO A 125 13.65 8.62 -19.04
N PHE A 126 12.36 8.83 -18.77
CA PHE A 126 11.92 9.81 -17.77
C PHE A 126 12.32 9.39 -16.36
N LEU A 127 12.09 8.13 -15.98
CA LEU A 127 12.47 7.61 -14.67
C LEU A 127 13.99 7.54 -14.51
N HIS A 128 14.72 7.26 -15.59
CA HIS A 128 16.18 7.34 -15.61
C HIS A 128 16.66 8.74 -15.24
N ASP A 129 16.17 9.77 -15.94
CA ASP A 129 16.55 11.16 -15.66
C ASP A 129 16.12 11.60 -14.25
N TYR A 130 14.96 11.12 -13.79
CA TYR A 130 14.41 11.50 -12.49
C TYR A 130 15.20 10.89 -11.32
N PHE A 131 15.56 9.60 -11.39
CA PHE A 131 16.28 8.92 -10.31
C PHE A 131 17.79 9.03 -10.42
N ASN A 132 18.32 9.34 -11.61
CA ASN A 132 19.75 9.45 -11.87
C ASN A 132 20.14 10.78 -12.55
N PRO A 133 19.76 11.95 -12.00
CA PRO A 133 19.96 13.24 -12.66
C PRO A 133 21.44 13.62 -12.85
N ASN A 134 22.33 13.08 -12.02
CA ASN A 134 23.76 13.34 -12.05
C ASN A 134 24.59 12.20 -12.68
N GLY A 135 23.97 11.09 -13.07
CA GLY A 135 24.69 9.93 -13.60
C GLY A 135 25.51 9.15 -12.56
N GLU A 136 25.16 9.23 -11.28
CA GLU A 136 25.88 8.61 -10.15
C GLU A 136 25.28 7.27 -9.70
N LEU A 137 24.09 6.89 -10.19
CA LEU A 137 23.42 5.64 -9.82
C LEU A 137 24.12 4.44 -10.47
N THR A 138 24.69 3.55 -9.65
CA THR A 138 25.32 2.30 -10.08
C THR A 138 24.41 1.10 -9.80
N PRO A 139 24.62 -0.05 -10.48
CA PRO A 139 23.85 -1.27 -10.26
C PRO A 139 23.88 -1.82 -8.83
N GLU A 140 24.98 -1.66 -8.11
CA GLU A 140 25.13 -2.15 -6.72
C GLU A 140 24.05 -1.56 -5.80
N PHE A 141 23.70 -0.28 -5.99
CA PHE A 141 22.64 0.38 -5.20
C PHE A 141 21.24 -0.15 -5.51
N LEU A 142 21.09 -0.95 -6.56
CA LEU A 142 19.80 -1.43 -7.05
C LEU A 142 19.53 -2.90 -6.73
N VAL A 143 20.46 -3.62 -6.11
CA VAL A 143 20.21 -4.97 -5.58
C VAL A 143 19.15 -4.88 -4.48
N ASP A 144 18.11 -5.71 -4.53
CA ASP A 144 17.04 -5.67 -3.55
C ASP A 144 17.46 -6.29 -2.21
N LEU A 145 16.88 -5.78 -1.11
CA LEU A 145 17.16 -6.27 0.23
C LEU A 145 16.74 -7.74 0.41
N GLN A 146 15.58 -8.11 -0.12
CA GLN A 146 14.94 -9.40 0.13
C GLN A 146 15.79 -10.57 -0.37
N SER A 147 16.40 -10.42 -1.55
CA SER A 147 17.33 -11.41 -2.10
C SER A 147 18.78 -11.17 -1.66
N SER A 148 19.20 -9.91 -1.53
CA SER A 148 20.61 -9.52 -1.39
C SER A 148 21.54 -10.24 -2.40
N ASN A 149 21.03 -10.58 -3.59
CA ASN A 149 21.69 -11.49 -4.54
C ASN A 149 22.27 -10.71 -5.74
N SER A 150 23.43 -10.09 -5.52
CA SER A 150 24.14 -9.34 -6.57
C SER A 150 24.59 -10.21 -7.74
N GLU A 151 24.85 -11.51 -7.51
CA GLU A 151 25.22 -12.46 -8.58
C GLU A 151 24.06 -12.71 -9.56
N ARG A 152 22.83 -12.74 -9.06
CA ARG A 152 21.61 -12.87 -9.89
C ARG A 152 21.25 -11.55 -10.59
N GLY A 153 21.62 -10.42 -9.98
CA GLY A 153 21.52 -9.08 -10.56
C GLY A 153 20.42 -8.22 -9.93
N ILE A 154 19.86 -7.30 -10.72
CA ILE A 154 18.81 -6.38 -10.28
C ILE A 154 17.45 -6.99 -10.58
N VAL A 155 16.65 -7.24 -9.55
CA VAL A 155 15.23 -7.61 -9.73
C VAL A 155 14.37 -6.36 -9.92
N ALA A 156 13.56 -6.36 -10.97
CA ALA A 156 12.63 -5.29 -11.28
C ALA A 156 11.22 -5.81 -11.52
N LEU A 157 10.25 -5.01 -11.09
CA LEU A 157 8.83 -5.35 -11.10
C LEU A 157 8.12 -4.66 -12.27
N PRO A 158 7.18 -5.34 -12.95
CA PRO A 158 6.46 -4.77 -14.08
C PRO A 158 5.36 -3.80 -13.63
N TYR A 159 5.42 -2.55 -14.07
CA TYR A 159 4.38 -1.53 -13.91
C TYR A 159 3.83 -1.10 -15.27
N ILE A 160 2.53 -0.77 -15.33
CA ILE A 160 1.89 -0.28 -16.56
C ILE A 160 1.85 1.24 -16.55
N ARG A 161 2.57 1.86 -17.48
CA ARG A 161 2.52 3.30 -17.70
C ARG A 161 1.16 3.68 -18.31
N GLN A 162 0.43 4.57 -17.64
CA GLN A 162 -0.98 4.83 -18.01
C GLN A 162 -1.16 5.63 -19.31
N SER A 163 -0.16 6.40 -19.73
CA SER A 163 -0.26 7.25 -20.93
C SER A 163 -0.32 6.44 -22.23
N ASP A 164 0.28 5.27 -22.27
CA ASP A 164 0.44 4.46 -23.48
C ASP A 164 0.33 2.94 -23.28
N GLY A 165 0.13 2.48 -22.04
CA GLY A 165 -0.05 1.06 -21.72
C GLY A 165 1.23 0.22 -21.75
N HIS A 166 2.40 0.82 -21.91
CA HIS A 166 3.66 0.07 -21.92
C HIS A 166 4.02 -0.45 -20.53
N THR A 167 4.58 -1.66 -20.49
CA THR A 167 5.22 -2.21 -19.30
C THR A 167 6.59 -1.56 -19.10
N VAL A 168 6.82 -1.01 -17.92
CA VAL A 168 8.11 -0.48 -17.46
C VAL A 168 8.56 -1.31 -16.26
N TYR A 169 9.80 -1.79 -16.29
CA TYR A 169 10.38 -2.55 -15.19
C TYR A 169 11.07 -1.62 -14.21
N ILE A 170 10.56 -1.52 -12.99
CA ILE A 170 11.11 -0.65 -11.94
C ILE A 170 11.86 -1.52 -10.92
N PRO A 171 13.16 -1.28 -10.66
CA PRO A 171 13.92 -2.00 -9.64
C PRO A 171 13.21 -2.02 -8.29
N GLN A 172 13.16 -3.19 -7.65
CA GLN A 172 12.46 -3.33 -6.38
C GLN A 172 13.11 -2.50 -5.26
N SER A 173 14.43 -2.32 -5.32
CA SER A 173 15.18 -1.40 -4.46
C SER A 173 14.67 0.04 -4.53
N ILE A 174 14.36 0.57 -5.72
CA ILE A 174 13.78 1.91 -5.89
C ILE A 174 12.38 1.97 -5.26
N ILE A 175 11.56 0.95 -5.49
CA ILE A 175 10.20 0.86 -4.93
C ILE A 175 10.25 0.87 -3.40
N GLY A 176 11.05 -0.04 -2.82
CA GLY A 176 11.18 -0.22 -1.38
C GLY A 176 11.74 1.00 -0.65
N ASN A 177 12.76 1.66 -1.22
CA ASN A 177 13.41 2.79 -0.55
C ASN A 177 12.63 4.11 -0.68
N LEU A 178 12.00 4.37 -1.83
CA LEU A 178 11.46 5.70 -2.14
C LEU A 178 9.94 5.80 -1.95
N PHE A 179 9.21 4.71 -2.22
CA PHE A 179 7.75 4.74 -2.24
C PHE A 179 7.12 4.09 -1.01
N VAL A 180 7.81 3.13 -0.39
CA VAL A 180 7.34 2.41 0.80
C VAL A 180 5.88 1.96 0.61
N SER A 181 5.00 2.11 1.62
CA SER A 181 3.59 1.77 1.49
C SER A 181 2.71 2.80 0.76
N ASN A 182 3.25 3.94 0.31
CA ASN A 182 2.43 5.02 -0.23
C ASN A 182 1.87 4.66 -1.62
N GLY A 183 0.54 4.76 -1.76
CA GLY A 183 -0.16 4.51 -3.02
C GLY A 183 -0.49 3.04 -3.27
N MET A 184 -0.23 2.17 -2.29
CA MET A 184 -0.78 0.81 -2.28
C MET A 184 -2.29 0.87 -2.04
N SER A 185 -3.01 -0.14 -2.54
CA SER A 185 -4.45 -0.25 -2.29
C SER A 185 -4.97 -1.66 -2.51
N ALA A 186 -5.96 -2.03 -1.71
CA ALA A 186 -6.90 -3.12 -2.01
C ALA A 186 -8.35 -2.61 -1.96
N GLY A 187 -9.22 -3.29 -2.69
CA GLY A 187 -10.62 -2.89 -2.78
C GLY A 187 -11.51 -3.98 -3.34
N ASN A 188 -12.82 -3.75 -3.31
CA ASN A 188 -13.76 -4.76 -3.77
C ASN A 188 -13.72 -5.01 -5.28
N THR A 189 -13.31 -3.97 -6.03
CA THR A 189 -13.11 -3.98 -7.47
C THR A 189 -11.77 -3.33 -7.80
N LYS A 190 -11.31 -3.53 -9.04
CA LYS A 190 -10.09 -2.89 -9.56
C LYS A 190 -10.15 -1.36 -9.50
N ASN A 191 -11.31 -0.77 -9.77
CA ASN A 191 -11.44 0.69 -9.79
C ASN A 191 -11.59 1.27 -8.39
N GLU A 192 -12.31 0.59 -7.48
CA GLU A 192 -12.38 1.00 -6.07
C GLU A 192 -10.97 1.10 -5.46
N ALA A 193 -10.13 0.08 -5.67
CA ALA A 193 -8.74 0.07 -5.21
C ALA A 193 -7.94 1.19 -5.87
N ARG A 194 -8.00 1.33 -7.20
CA ARG A 194 -7.25 2.39 -7.91
C ARG A 194 -7.64 3.80 -7.46
N VAL A 195 -8.93 4.05 -7.21
CA VAL A 195 -9.39 5.35 -6.71
C VAL A 195 -8.82 5.61 -5.33
N GLN A 196 -8.80 4.63 -4.43
CA GLN A 196 -8.22 4.81 -3.10
C GLN A 196 -6.69 5.03 -3.17
N GLY A 197 -5.96 4.23 -3.95
CA GLY A 197 -4.50 4.38 -4.09
C GLY A 197 -4.11 5.73 -4.69
N LEU A 198 -4.80 6.20 -5.73
CA LEU A 198 -4.57 7.53 -6.30
C LEU A 198 -4.93 8.66 -5.33
N SER A 199 -6.02 8.49 -4.56
CA SER A 199 -6.40 9.46 -3.53
C SER A 199 -5.34 9.55 -2.44
N GLU A 200 -4.71 8.44 -2.07
CA GLU A 200 -3.61 8.42 -1.11
C GLU A 200 -2.36 9.15 -1.63
N VAL A 201 -2.02 8.95 -2.92
CA VAL A 201 -0.94 9.72 -3.56
C VAL A 201 -1.20 11.22 -3.46
N PHE A 202 -2.43 11.68 -3.74
CA PHE A 202 -2.80 13.09 -3.53
C PHE A 202 -2.73 13.50 -2.05
N GLU A 203 -3.24 12.66 -1.14
CA GLU A 203 -3.23 12.94 0.30
C GLU A 203 -1.80 13.21 0.79
N ARG A 204 -0.82 12.36 0.44
CA ARG A 204 0.57 12.53 0.87
C ARG A 204 1.27 13.68 0.14
N PHE A 205 1.06 13.80 -1.17
CA PHE A 205 1.67 14.88 -1.94
C PHE A 205 1.21 16.27 -1.45
N ILE A 206 -0.10 16.47 -1.31
CA ILE A 206 -0.66 17.75 -0.86
C ILE A 206 -0.35 18.01 0.62
N LYS A 207 -0.37 16.98 1.49
CA LYS A 207 0.08 17.11 2.88
C LYS A 207 1.50 17.65 2.97
N ASN A 208 2.43 17.06 2.21
CA ASN A 208 3.83 17.49 2.23
C ASN A 208 3.94 18.96 1.81
N ARG A 209 3.28 19.35 0.71
CA ARG A 209 3.26 20.74 0.24
C ARG A 209 2.73 21.72 1.29
N ILE A 210 1.59 21.41 1.93
CA ILE A 210 1.00 22.26 2.98
C ILE A 210 1.99 22.49 4.12
N ILE A 211 2.68 21.43 4.56
CA ILE A 211 3.63 21.50 5.66
C ILE A 211 4.91 22.24 5.25
N THR A 212 5.52 21.90 4.12
CA THR A 212 6.82 22.45 3.71
C THR A 212 6.73 23.88 3.21
N GLU A 213 5.62 24.26 2.59
CA GLU A 213 5.37 25.63 2.10
C GLU A 213 4.65 26.50 3.15
N ALA A 214 4.38 25.97 4.36
CA ALA A 214 3.68 26.63 5.46
C ALA A 214 2.35 27.31 5.03
N ILE A 215 1.54 26.58 4.26
CA ILE A 215 0.33 27.10 3.64
C ILE A 215 -0.77 27.33 4.69
N SER A 216 -1.33 28.53 4.72
CA SER A 216 -2.56 28.81 5.48
C SER A 216 -3.77 28.28 4.72
N LEU A 217 -4.48 27.31 5.29
CA LEU A 217 -5.65 26.68 4.69
C LEU A 217 -6.94 27.43 5.08
N PRO A 218 -7.94 27.52 4.18
CA PRO A 218 -9.25 28.00 4.54
C PRO A 218 -9.97 26.99 5.44
N GLU A 219 -10.75 27.50 6.39
CA GLU A 219 -11.64 26.66 7.21
C GLU A 219 -12.78 26.07 6.37
N ILE A 220 -13.24 24.88 6.75
CA ILE A 220 -14.46 24.29 6.18
C ILE A 220 -15.66 25.00 6.80
N PRO A 221 -16.57 25.62 6.02
CA PRO A 221 -17.73 26.32 6.57
C PRO A 221 -18.61 25.42 7.43
N GLN A 222 -19.08 25.93 8.57
CA GLN A 222 -19.87 25.14 9.54
C GLN A 222 -21.13 24.49 8.92
N CYS A 223 -21.78 25.18 7.98
CA CYS A 223 -22.96 24.64 7.29
C CYS A 223 -22.65 23.37 6.46
N ILE A 224 -21.40 23.17 6.05
CA ILE A 224 -20.94 21.94 5.38
C ILE A 224 -20.70 20.84 6.41
N ILE A 225 -20.05 21.16 7.55
CA ILE A 225 -19.79 20.20 8.63
C ILE A 225 -21.11 19.68 9.22
N ASP A 226 -22.10 20.55 9.41
CA ASP A 226 -23.37 20.20 10.02
C ASP A 226 -24.17 19.14 9.24
N GLY A 227 -23.95 19.02 7.94
CA GLY A 227 -24.57 18.01 7.08
C GLY A 227 -23.84 16.67 7.04
N SER A 228 -22.77 16.49 7.82
CA SER A 228 -21.85 15.36 7.67
C SER A 228 -21.81 14.45 8.91
N VAL A 229 -21.37 13.20 8.71
CA VAL A 229 -21.19 12.22 9.80
C VAL A 229 -20.09 12.60 10.80
N ILE A 230 -19.24 13.58 10.44
CA ILE A 230 -18.13 14.07 11.27
C ILE A 230 -18.55 15.21 12.21
N LYS A 231 -19.79 15.72 12.13
CA LYS A 231 -20.30 16.76 13.04
C LYS A 231 -20.11 16.40 14.51
N THR A 232 -20.63 15.25 14.91
CA THR A 232 -20.62 14.79 16.30
C THR A 232 -19.20 14.61 16.85
N PRO A 233 -18.25 13.95 16.15
CA PRO A 233 -16.89 13.86 16.65
C PRO A 233 -16.17 15.21 16.67
N MET A 234 -16.38 16.10 15.69
CA MET A 234 -15.75 17.43 15.68
C MET A 234 -16.14 18.29 16.88
N ASN A 235 -17.41 18.28 17.30
CA ASN A 235 -17.87 19.08 18.44
C ASN A 235 -17.17 18.76 19.77
N ARG A 236 -16.50 17.61 19.89
CA ARG A 236 -15.74 17.23 21.09
C ARG A 236 -14.30 17.73 21.09
N PHE A 237 -13.76 18.13 19.93
CA PHE A 237 -12.41 18.70 19.80
C PHE A 237 -12.37 20.23 19.92
N TYR A 238 -13.53 20.89 19.79
CA TYR A 238 -13.69 22.35 19.92
C TYR A 238 -14.25 22.79 21.29
N LEU A 239 -14.27 21.89 22.29
CA LEU A 239 -14.58 22.16 23.70
C LEU A 239 -13.33 21.95 24.56
#